data_AF-M9LDM8-F1
#
_entry.id   AF-M9LDM8-F1
#
_cell.length_a   1.000
_cell.length_b   1.000
_cell.length_c   1.000
_cell.angle_alpha   90.00
_cell.angle_beta   90.00
_cell.angle_gamma   90.00
#
_symmetry.space_group_name_H-M   'P 1'
#
loop_
_entity.id
_entity.type
_entity.pdbx_description
1 polymer ?
#
loop_
_entity_poly.entity_id
_entity_poly.type
_entity_poly.pdbx_seq_one_letter_code
_entity_poly.pdbx_strand_id
1 'polypeptide(L)'
;MKIGHRIIYDAQTGKVLNGTFGEMSGNIKSGLRPEKIDYLDLPYGYNENNFRDVNLYHIDVSKPKTAPIDERIVIDSYIKHEPSQA
;
A
#
# COMPACT_ATOMS: atom_id res chain seq x y z
N MET A 1 -7.10 -9.11 -19.66
CA MET A 1 -7.07 -8.80 -18.22
C MET A 1 -7.19 -7.29 -18.08
N LYS A 2 -8.16 -6.76 -17.31
CA LYS A 2 -8.21 -5.33 -16.98
C LYS A 2 -7.43 -5.14 -15.67
N ILE A 3 -6.23 -4.58 -15.78
CA ILE A 3 -5.40 -4.25 -14.62
C ILE A 3 -5.98 -2.96 -14.02
N GLY A 4 -6.25 -2.99 -12.71
CA GLY A 4 -6.64 -1.81 -11.95
C GLY A 4 -5.39 -1.05 -11.52
N HIS A 5 -5.08 -1.13 -10.23
CA HIS A 5 -3.94 -0.44 -9.61
C HIS A 5 -2.80 -1.40 -9.29
N ARG A 6 -1.56 -0.91 -9.38
CA ARG A 6 -0.37 -1.60 -8.86
C ARG A 6 0.07 -0.96 -7.55
N ILE A 7 0.14 -1.77 -6.51
CA ILE A 7 0.78 -1.40 -5.25
C ILE A 7 2.24 -1.82 -5.33
N ILE A 8 3.15 -0.89 -5.08
CA ILE A 8 4.59 -1.12 -4.96
C ILE A 8 4.93 -1.02 -3.47
N TYR A 9 5.63 -2.01 -2.94
CA TYR A 9 5.92 -2.07 -1.51
C TYR A 9 7.33 -2.62 -1.23
N ASP A 10 7.82 -2.35 -0.02
CA ASP A 10 9.01 -2.96 0.52
C ASP A 10 8.72 -4.45 0.82
N ALA A 11 9.45 -5.35 0.15
CA ALA A 11 9.22 -6.79 0.23
C ALA A 11 9.52 -7.40 1.62
N GLN A 12 10.26 -6.67 2.46
CA GLN A 12 10.68 -7.12 3.78
C GLN A 12 9.74 -6.62 4.88
N THR A 13 9.19 -5.41 4.73
CA THR A 13 8.36 -4.77 5.75
C THR A 13 6.88 -4.67 5.39
N GLY A 14 6.53 -4.85 4.11
CA GLY A 14 5.17 -4.65 3.63
C GLY A 14 4.78 -3.20 3.40
N LYS A 15 5.65 -2.25 3.74
CA LYS A 15 5.39 -0.82 3.64
C LYS A 15 5.10 -0.42 2.19
N VAL A 16 3.95 0.20 1.96
CA VAL A 16 3.57 0.74 0.65
C VAL A 16 4.45 1.96 0.31
N LEU A 17 4.94 1.98 -0.92
CA LEU A 17 5.85 2.98 -1.47
C LEU A 17 5.19 3.85 -2.55
N ASN A 18 3.93 3.58 -2.90
CA ASN A 18 3.17 4.45 -3.79
C ASN A 18 3.19 5.89 -3.24
N GLY A 19 3.56 6.85 -4.09
CA GLY A 19 3.65 8.27 -3.69
C GLY A 19 4.95 8.67 -2.98
N THR A 20 5.88 7.75 -2.70
CA THR A 20 7.16 8.07 -2.04
C THR A 20 8.35 8.19 -3.01
N PHE A 21 8.11 8.10 -4.32
CA PHE A 21 9.16 8.10 -5.37
C PHE A 21 9.48 9.50 -5.92
N GLY A 22 9.23 10.56 -5.16
CA GLY A 22 9.60 11.92 -5.54
C GLY A 22 11.12 12.12 -5.63
N GLU A 23 11.54 13.23 -6.22
CA GLU A 23 12.96 13.60 -6.24
C GLU A 23 13.48 13.84 -4.82
N MET A 24 14.69 13.34 -4.54
CA MET A 24 15.39 13.59 -3.29
C MET A 24 16.78 14.16 -3.60
N SER A 25 17.24 15.07 -2.75
CA SER A 25 18.61 15.59 -2.76
C SER A 25 19.32 15.29 -1.44
N GLY A 26 20.65 15.12 -1.50
CA GLY A 26 21.49 14.82 -0.35
C GLY A 26 21.78 13.34 -0.12
N ASN A 27 22.36 13.03 1.04
CA ASN A 27 22.77 11.66 1.38
C ASN A 27 21.58 10.83 1.87
N ILE A 28 21.33 9.70 1.23
CA ILE A 28 20.34 8.72 1.67
C ILE A 28 20.85 8.10 2.98
N LYS A 29 20.08 8.26 4.07
CA LYS A 29 20.38 7.55 5.32
C LYS A 29 20.19 6.05 5.09
N SER A 30 21.15 5.25 5.57
CA SER A 30 21.03 3.79 5.58
C SER A 30 19.73 3.36 6.27
N GLY A 31 19.04 2.36 5.72
CA GLY A 31 17.75 1.88 6.21
C GLY A 31 16.51 2.66 5.71
N LEU A 32 16.68 3.76 4.96
CA LEU A 32 15.55 4.44 4.29
C LEU A 32 15.22 3.85 2.92
N ARG A 33 16.13 3.04 2.37
CA ARG A 33 15.95 2.35 1.09
C ARG A 33 15.55 0.89 1.37
N PRO A 34 14.43 0.41 0.82
CA PRO A 34 14.10 -1.01 0.85
C PRO A 34 15.23 -1.84 0.23
N GLU A 35 15.63 -2.92 0.88
CA GLU A 35 16.60 -3.87 0.31
C GLU A 35 16.02 -4.54 -0.94
N LYS A 36 14.71 -4.80 -0.91
CA LYS A 36 13.97 -5.44 -2.00
C LYS A 36 12.61 -4.78 -2.16
N ILE A 37 12.25 -4.51 -3.40
CA ILE A 37 10.94 -3.98 -3.79
C ILE A 37 10.13 -5.11 -4.43
N ASP A 38 8.84 -5.12 -4.15
CA ASP A 38 7.89 -6.04 -4.75
C ASP A 38 6.61 -5.29 -5.14
N TYR A 39 5.68 -6.01 -5.80
CA TYR A 39 4.42 -5.43 -6.23
C TYR A 39 3.23 -6.38 -6.08
N LEU A 40 2.05 -5.78 -6.02
CA LEU A 40 0.75 -6.45 -5.99
C LEU A 40 -0.17 -5.76 -7.00
N ASP A 41 -0.62 -6.50 -8.00
CA ASP A 41 -1.56 -6.01 -9.00
C ASP A 41 -2.99 -6.26 -8.53
N LEU A 42 -3.76 -5.19 -8.42
CA LEU A 42 -5.18 -5.22 -8.12
C LEU A 42 -5.99 -5.33 -9.42
N PRO A 43 -7.05 -6.16 -9.45
CA PRO A 43 -7.97 -6.17 -10.57
C PRO A 43 -8.70 -4.82 -10.70
N TYR A 44 -9.15 -4.51 -11.91
CA TYR A 44 -9.95 -3.30 -12.16
C TYR A 44 -11.20 -3.27 -11.26
N GLY A 45 -11.46 -2.15 -10.59
CA GLY A 45 -12.59 -1.99 -9.67
C GLY A 45 -12.44 -2.74 -8.33
N TYR A 46 -11.22 -3.18 -7.98
CA TYR A 46 -10.98 -3.87 -6.72
C TYR A 46 -11.35 -2.98 -5.52
N ASN A 47 -12.40 -3.40 -4.81
CA ASN A 47 -12.74 -2.99 -3.45
C ASN A 47 -12.87 -1.46 -3.29
N GLU A 48 -13.52 -0.81 -4.26
CA GLU A 48 -13.74 0.65 -4.35
C GLU A 48 -14.40 1.25 -3.10
N ASN A 49 -15.13 0.47 -2.29
CA ASN A 49 -15.73 0.95 -1.05
C ASN A 49 -14.78 0.87 0.16
N ASN A 50 -13.97 -0.19 0.30
CA ASN A 50 -13.12 -0.34 1.49
C ASN A 50 -11.80 0.43 1.39
N PHE A 51 -11.30 0.76 0.18
CA PHE A 51 -10.09 1.58 0.03
C PHE A 51 -10.37 3.08 -0.07
N ARG A 52 -11.59 3.49 -0.40
CA ARG A 52 -11.93 4.91 -0.59
C ARG A 52 -11.67 5.74 0.67
N ASP A 53 -11.94 5.14 1.83
CA ASP A 53 -11.79 5.78 3.12
C ASP A 53 -10.55 5.29 3.86
N VAL A 54 -9.60 4.62 3.19
CA VAL A 54 -8.35 4.17 3.81
C VAL A 54 -7.33 5.29 3.82
N ASN A 55 -6.76 5.55 5.00
CA ASN A 55 -5.69 6.51 5.18
C ASN A 55 -4.30 5.83 5.14
N LEU A 56 -4.17 4.67 5.79
CA LEU A 56 -2.91 3.92 5.84
C LEU A 56 -3.19 2.42 5.75
N TYR A 57 -2.36 1.72 4.98
CA TYR A 57 -2.38 0.27 4.84
C TYR A 57 -0.98 -0.25 4.46
N HIS A 58 -0.77 -1.55 4.67
CA HIS A 58 0.45 -2.25 4.28
C HIS A 58 0.13 -3.64 3.69
N ILE A 59 1.14 -4.26 3.09
CA ILE A 59 1.07 -5.63 2.60
C ILE A 59 1.56 -6.59 3.68
N ASP A 60 0.77 -7.58 4.08
CA ASP A 60 1.22 -8.64 4.97
C ASP A 60 2.20 -9.56 4.23
N VAL A 61 3.50 -9.34 4.48
CA VAL A 61 4.60 -10.11 3.87
C VAL A 61 4.77 -11.50 4.47
N SER A 62 4.08 -11.82 5.57
CA SER A 62 4.04 -13.18 6.11
C SER A 62 3.17 -14.11 5.25
N LYS A 63 2.26 -13.55 4.46
CA LYS A 63 1.38 -14.31 3.56
C LYS A 63 2.12 -14.65 2.26
N PRO A 64 1.96 -15.88 1.75
CA PRO A 64 2.52 -16.23 0.46
C PRO A 64 1.87 -15.41 -0.65
N LYS A 65 2.59 -15.17 -1.75
CA LYS A 65 2.05 -14.37 -2.88
C LYS A 65 0.81 -14.97 -3.54
N THR A 66 0.59 -16.26 -3.38
CA THR A 66 -0.57 -17.01 -3.87
C THR A 66 -1.81 -16.84 -3.00
N ALA A 67 -1.70 -16.24 -1.81
CA ALA A 67 -2.84 -15.97 -0.96
C ALA A 67 -3.79 -14.96 -1.62
N PRO A 68 -5.09 -15.01 -1.31
CA PRO A 68 -6.06 -14.02 -1.76
C PRO A 68 -5.61 -12.57 -1.48
N ILE A 69 -5.93 -11.65 -2.40
CA ILE A 69 -5.46 -10.25 -2.33
C ILE A 69 -5.94 -9.56 -1.04
N ASP A 70 -7.18 -9.84 -0.63
CA ASP A 70 -7.82 -9.32 0.57
C ASP A 70 -7.20 -9.83 1.87
N GLU A 71 -6.59 -11.01 1.86
CA GLU A 71 -5.82 -11.51 3.00
C GLU A 71 -4.41 -10.90 3.10
N ARG A 72 -3.92 -10.32 2.00
CA ARG A 72 -2.57 -9.76 1.90
C ARG A 72 -2.53 -8.27 2.18
N ILE A 73 -3.66 -7.57 2.20
CA ILE A 73 -3.71 -6.13 2.45
C ILE A 73 -4.30 -5.88 3.84
N VAL A 74 -3.52 -5.26 4.71
CA VAL A 74 -3.92 -4.92 6.07
C VAL A 74 -4.15 -3.41 6.16
N ILE A 75 -5.36 -3.02 6.55
CA ILE A 75 -5.72 -1.61 6.76
C ILE A 75 -5.29 -1.22 8.17
N ASP A 76 -4.38 -0.26 8.26
CA ASP A 76 -3.88 0.27 9.52
C ASP A 76 -4.79 1.38 10.07
N SER A 77 -5.36 2.20 9.18
CA SER A 77 -6.30 3.25 9.58
C SER A 77 -7.20 3.71 8.44
N TYR A 78 -8.40 4.15 8.81
CA TYR A 78 -9.34 4.84 7.94
C TYR A 78 -9.24 6.37 8.14
N ILE A 79 -9.69 7.13 7.15
CA ILE A 79 -9.86 8.57 7.23
C ILE A 79 -10.83 8.87 8.37
N LYS A 80 -10.44 9.73 9.31
CA LYS A 80 -11.35 10.22 10.35
C LYS A 80 -12.38 11.14 9.69
N HIS A 81 -13.65 10.73 9.73
CA HIS A 81 -14.75 11.63 9.41
C HIS A 81 -15.04 12.50 10.63
N GLU A 82 -14.81 13.81 10.51
CA GLU A 82 -15.38 14.76 11.45
C GLU A 82 -16.80 15.11 10.98
N PRO A 83 -17.83 14.95 11.83
CA PRO A 83 -19.19 15.34 11.46
C PRO A 83 -19.23 16.85 11.21
N SER A 84 -19.80 17.26 10.08
CA SER A 84 -20.05 18.67 9.80
C SER A 84 -20.96 19.23 10.89
N GLN A 85 -20.54 20.32 11.55
CA GLN A 85 -21.41 21.04 12.47
C GLN A 85 -22.67 21.50 11.72
N ALA A 86 -23.82 21.08 12.24
CA ALA A 86 -25.15 21.37 11.71
C ALA A 86 -25.58 22.81 12.03
#